data_AF-A0A374UJZ8-F1
#
_entry.id   AF-A0A374UJZ8-F1
#
_cell.length_a   1.000
_cell.length_b   1.000
_cell.length_c   1.000
_cell.angle_alpha   90.00
_cell.angle_beta   90.00
_cell.angle_gamma   90.00
#
_symmetry.space_group_name_H-M   'P 1'
#
loop_
_entity.id
_entity.type
_entity.pdbx_description
1 polymer ?
#
loop_
_entity_poly.entity_id
_entity_poly.type
_entity_poly.pdbx_seq_one_letter_code
_entity_poly.pdbx_strand_id
1 'polypeptide(L)'
;MSFFNLTFNNNENTEIVDKFIDEYAQWHNTGKTPDMGSLDVNYTLELQKKRLDENNVRKEVVFDTKESSFKQAIKCFTVTDRGDYKSDVACKDYKVTETFFVNNKKKKKRKNKRNFYATITRLLNQNAGGTVACPNCGAISDVQDLLTGCKSCGTRFIIDDLFPKVTNFYHIKDEVDPIRKILKPSMLICVLGMIATVMSYSLISNINNGNIVQGSDDFVFQIVQCVIVGLIYGTVSGYILWAAFIFIWMMIGAIKSLFLLGPHVRAKTQLPKVMRQIDPNFSYEFFIGKVINLMKLMIFSDDYTNLAAYDGKPMQNTFKDIVDISYDGTVRYNTLKTDGNYCYVDITVYTTVTKVDGGALKSSKEKFRVVVCKNIHAIANAGFSIKNVNCRSCGGSFDATREHNCPYCGTPYHLGNDDWVVVDFKRE
;
A
#
# COMPACT_ATOMS: atom_id res chain seq x y z
N MET A 1 -20.66 6.23 -16.17
CA MET A 1 -20.17 4.93 -15.68
C MET A 1 -19.11 4.39 -16.63
N SER A 2 -17.83 4.73 -16.43
CA SER A 2 -16.69 4.03 -17.08
C SER A 2 -15.57 3.96 -16.04
N PHE A 3 -15.78 3.13 -15.02
CA PHE A 3 -15.00 3.24 -13.79
C PHE A 3 -13.61 2.60 -13.84
N PHE A 4 -13.28 1.79 -14.86
CA PHE A 4 -12.00 1.11 -14.95
C PHE A 4 -11.71 0.68 -16.40
N ASN A 5 -10.91 1.44 -17.14
CA ASN A 5 -10.28 0.93 -18.37
C ASN A 5 -9.07 0.07 -17.96
N LEU A 6 -9.35 -1.11 -17.41
CA LEU A 6 -8.32 -2.09 -17.07
C LEU A 6 -8.00 -2.91 -18.32
N THR A 7 -6.78 -2.78 -18.83
CA THR A 7 -6.30 -3.60 -19.95
C THR A 7 -5.57 -4.82 -19.39
N PHE A 8 -6.11 -6.00 -19.68
CA PHE A 8 -5.47 -7.29 -19.40
C PHE A 8 -4.48 -7.65 -20.51
N ASN A 9 -3.40 -6.87 -20.65
CA ASN A 9 -2.28 -7.34 -21.48
C ASN A 9 -0.99 -6.59 -21.16
N ASN A 10 -0.07 -7.26 -20.45
CA ASN A 10 1.38 -7.03 -20.48
C ASN A 10 2.07 -8.11 -19.63
N ASN A 11 2.50 -9.22 -20.25
CA ASN A 11 3.27 -10.27 -19.58
C ASN A 11 4.51 -9.70 -18.87
N GLU A 12 5.18 -8.72 -19.47
CA GLU A 12 6.34 -8.03 -18.86
C GLU A 12 6.05 -7.34 -17.53
N ASN A 13 4.88 -6.70 -17.37
CA ASN A 13 4.52 -6.08 -16.09
C ASN A 13 4.31 -7.15 -15.00
N THR A 14 3.83 -8.33 -15.39
CA THR A 14 3.65 -9.44 -14.46
C THR A 14 4.99 -9.96 -13.97
N GLU A 15 5.95 -10.15 -14.87
CA GLU A 15 7.30 -10.62 -14.54
C GLU A 15 8.03 -9.65 -13.60
N ILE A 16 7.96 -8.34 -13.87
CA ILE A 16 8.60 -7.32 -13.01
C ILE A 16 7.96 -7.29 -11.62
N VAL A 17 6.61 -7.33 -11.54
CA VAL A 17 5.91 -7.29 -10.25
C VAL A 17 6.19 -8.56 -9.45
N ASP A 18 6.11 -9.74 -10.07
CA ASP A 18 6.37 -11.01 -9.40
C ASP A 18 7.82 -11.08 -8.89
N LYS A 19 8.79 -10.69 -9.73
CA LYS A 19 10.20 -10.62 -9.32
C LYS A 19 10.42 -9.63 -8.17
N PHE A 20 9.82 -8.44 -8.23
CA PHE A 20 9.94 -7.46 -7.14
C PHE A 20 9.32 -7.99 -5.83
N ILE A 21 8.21 -8.74 -5.90
CA ILE A 21 7.57 -9.30 -4.71
C ILE A 21 8.41 -10.39 -4.07
N ASP A 22 9.01 -11.26 -4.88
CA ASP A 22 9.92 -12.29 -4.39
C ASP A 22 11.15 -11.65 -3.73
N GLU A 23 11.73 -10.63 -4.35
CA GLU A 23 12.83 -9.85 -3.78
C GLU A 23 12.42 -9.10 -2.51
N TYR A 24 11.21 -8.53 -2.47
CA TYR A 24 10.68 -7.87 -1.28
C TYR A 24 10.46 -8.86 -0.12
N ALA A 25 10.08 -10.09 -0.42
CA ALA A 25 10.00 -11.18 0.56
C ALA A 25 11.39 -11.57 1.07
N GLN A 26 12.36 -11.70 0.15
CA GLN A 26 13.76 -11.96 0.49
C GLN A 26 14.33 -10.84 1.35
N TRP A 27 14.01 -9.58 1.07
CA TRP A 27 14.43 -8.46 1.89
C TRP A 27 13.99 -8.58 3.35
N HIS A 28 12.72 -8.95 3.60
CA HIS A 28 12.25 -9.22 4.97
C HIS A 28 12.94 -10.43 5.62
N ASN A 29 13.22 -11.48 4.84
CA ASN A 29 13.67 -12.76 5.38
C ASN A 29 15.20 -12.86 5.55
N THR A 30 15.97 -12.36 4.59
CA THR A 30 17.45 -12.44 4.53
C THR A 30 18.11 -11.07 4.61
N GLY A 31 17.36 -9.98 4.43
CA GLY A 31 17.89 -8.63 4.43
C GLY A 31 18.53 -8.20 3.10
N LYS A 32 18.45 -9.02 2.04
CA LYS A 32 18.94 -8.67 0.69
C LYS A 32 18.10 -7.54 0.10
N THR A 33 18.74 -6.47 -0.36
CA THR A 33 18.05 -5.34 -1.02
C THR A 33 17.42 -5.78 -2.35
N PRO A 34 16.19 -5.34 -2.67
CA PRO A 34 15.56 -5.64 -3.96
C PRO A 34 16.30 -5.01 -5.15
N ASP A 35 16.64 -5.83 -6.14
CA ASP A 35 17.32 -5.41 -7.37
C ASP A 35 16.33 -4.67 -8.29
N MET A 36 15.06 -5.05 -8.30
CA MET A 36 13.98 -4.40 -9.06
C MET A 36 13.47 -3.11 -8.41
N GLY A 37 13.86 -2.81 -7.16
CA GLY A 37 13.52 -1.55 -6.51
C GLY A 37 14.37 -0.40 -7.04
N SER A 38 13.76 0.77 -7.22
CA SER A 38 14.49 2.02 -7.41
C SER A 38 15.32 2.39 -6.18
N LEU A 39 16.30 3.28 -6.35
CA LEU A 39 17.12 3.83 -5.26
C LEU A 39 16.27 4.39 -4.10
N ASP A 40 15.20 5.11 -4.40
CA ASP A 40 14.29 5.71 -3.41
C ASP A 40 13.48 4.66 -2.64
N VAL A 41 13.01 3.63 -3.34
CA VAL A 41 12.33 2.49 -2.73
C VAL A 41 13.27 1.78 -1.77
N ASN A 42 14.48 1.46 -2.24
CA ASN A 42 15.49 0.75 -1.45
C ASN A 42 15.92 1.55 -0.22
N TYR A 43 16.00 2.87 -0.33
CA TYR A 43 16.27 3.75 0.81
C TYR A 43 15.16 3.70 1.87
N THR A 44 13.89 3.75 1.43
CA THR A 44 12.75 3.65 2.36
C THR A 44 12.75 2.30 3.08
N LEU A 45 13.12 1.21 2.38
CA LEU A 45 13.28 -0.11 2.96
C LEU A 45 14.45 -0.15 3.95
N GLU A 46 15.59 0.46 3.64
CA GLU A 46 16.73 0.59 4.55
C GLU A 46 16.34 1.25 5.87
N LEU A 47 15.61 2.37 5.81
CA LEU A 47 15.10 3.06 7.00
C LEU A 47 14.11 2.20 7.79
N GLN A 48 13.21 1.47 7.10
CA GLN A 48 12.31 0.54 7.76
C GLN A 48 13.07 -0.60 8.45
N LYS A 49 14.12 -1.15 7.83
CA LYS A 49 14.96 -2.20 8.40
C LYS A 49 15.67 -1.71 9.66
N LYS A 50 16.29 -0.52 9.59
CA LYS A 50 16.92 0.13 10.74
C LYS A 50 15.95 0.24 11.92
N ARG A 51 14.72 0.69 11.67
CA ARG A 51 13.68 0.82 12.71
C ARG A 51 13.25 -0.51 13.31
N LEU A 52 13.17 -1.57 12.49
CA LEU A 52 12.88 -2.93 12.95
C LEU A 52 14.01 -3.45 13.87
N ASP A 53 15.26 -3.25 13.47
CA ASP A 53 16.45 -3.68 14.21
C ASP A 53 16.57 -2.94 15.56
N GLU A 54 16.37 -1.62 15.58
CA GLU A 54 16.36 -0.80 16.81
C GLU A 54 15.31 -1.26 17.83
N ASN A 55 14.17 -1.77 17.35
CA ASN A 55 13.10 -2.27 18.19
C ASN A 55 13.17 -3.79 18.44
N ASN A 56 14.26 -4.46 18.03
CA ASN A 56 14.44 -5.92 18.13
C ASN A 56 13.26 -6.72 17.53
N VAL A 57 12.70 -6.20 16.43
CA VAL A 57 11.58 -6.82 15.70
C VAL A 57 12.09 -7.44 14.42
N ARG A 58 11.79 -8.71 14.22
CA ARG A 58 12.03 -9.42 12.96
C ARG A 58 10.70 -9.71 12.29
N LYS A 59 10.56 -9.37 11.02
CA LYS A 59 9.36 -9.61 10.21
C LYS A 59 9.70 -10.59 9.10
N GLU A 60 9.04 -11.73 9.09
CA GLU A 60 9.10 -12.68 7.98
C GLU A 60 7.88 -12.50 7.08
N VAL A 61 8.08 -12.52 5.77
CA VAL A 61 7.02 -12.37 4.78
C VAL A 61 7.08 -13.49 3.77
N VAL A 62 5.93 -14.12 3.52
CA VAL A 62 5.76 -15.14 2.49
C VAL A 62 4.56 -14.78 1.64
N PHE A 63 4.77 -14.69 0.33
CA PHE A 63 3.71 -14.49 -0.66
C PHE A 63 3.30 -15.83 -1.25
N ASP A 64 2.00 -16.05 -1.39
CA ASP A 64 1.43 -17.19 -2.08
C ASP A 64 0.71 -16.72 -3.33
N THR A 65 1.24 -17.12 -4.48
CA THR A 65 0.75 -16.78 -5.82
C THR A 65 -0.32 -17.74 -6.33
N LYS A 66 -0.45 -18.94 -5.72
CA LYS A 66 -1.39 -19.98 -6.18
C LYS A 66 -2.86 -19.64 -5.93
N GLU A 67 -3.12 -18.78 -4.94
CA GLU A 67 -4.46 -18.31 -4.58
C GLU A 67 -4.79 -16.89 -5.12
N SER A 68 -3.99 -16.38 -6.07
CA SER A 68 -4.27 -15.11 -6.74
C SER A 68 -5.54 -15.21 -7.60
N SER A 69 -6.42 -14.21 -7.52
CA SER A 69 -7.56 -14.06 -8.41
C SER A 69 -7.14 -13.56 -9.78
N PHE A 70 -6.01 -12.84 -9.86
CA PHE A 70 -5.40 -12.38 -11.10
C PHE A 70 -4.10 -13.14 -11.37
N LYS A 71 -4.13 -14.05 -12.35
CA LYS A 71 -2.92 -14.77 -12.80
C LYS A 71 -1.86 -13.81 -13.35
N GLN A 72 -2.30 -12.73 -14.00
CA GLN A 72 -1.44 -11.70 -14.57
C GLN A 72 -1.66 -10.36 -13.87
N ALA A 73 -0.62 -9.52 -13.82
CA ALA A 73 -0.73 -8.18 -13.29
C ALA A 73 -1.60 -7.33 -14.22
N ILE A 74 -2.61 -6.69 -13.66
CA ILE A 74 -3.51 -5.81 -14.38
C ILE A 74 -2.84 -4.45 -14.49
N LYS A 75 -2.69 -3.96 -15.73
CA LYS A 75 -2.29 -2.59 -15.96
C LYS A 75 -3.48 -1.67 -15.65
N CYS A 76 -3.32 -0.83 -14.62
CA CYS A 76 -4.34 0.12 -14.20
C CYS A 76 -4.35 1.37 -15.08
N PHE A 77 -3.18 1.96 -15.33
CA PHE A 77 -3.01 3.15 -16.15
C PHE A 77 -1.52 3.37 -16.48
N THR A 78 -1.27 4.19 -17.51
CA THR A 78 0.06 4.68 -17.88
C THR A 78 0.17 6.15 -17.55
N VAL A 79 1.31 6.53 -17.00
CA VAL A 79 1.78 7.91 -16.90
C VAL A 79 2.95 8.04 -17.86
N THR A 80 2.75 8.81 -18.92
CA THR A 80 3.83 9.16 -19.86
C THR A 80 4.39 10.52 -19.45
N ASP A 81 5.71 10.56 -19.22
CA ASP A 81 6.45 11.82 -19.17
C ASP A 81 6.71 12.32 -20.61
N ARG A 82 7.10 13.59 -20.78
CA ARG A 82 7.27 14.29 -22.07
C ARG A 82 8.40 13.76 -22.97
N GLY A 83 8.94 12.55 -22.77
CA GLY A 83 9.74 11.91 -23.82
C GLY A 83 10.56 10.68 -23.42
N ASP A 84 11.15 10.67 -22.24
CA ASP A 84 12.22 9.68 -21.95
C ASP A 84 11.75 8.52 -21.07
N TYR A 85 10.69 8.72 -20.28
CA TYR A 85 10.19 7.73 -19.33
C TYR A 85 8.70 7.44 -19.49
N LYS A 86 8.35 6.18 -19.23
CA LYS A 86 6.98 5.68 -19.17
C LYS A 86 6.78 4.88 -17.89
N SER A 87 5.82 5.31 -17.07
CA SER A 87 5.46 4.61 -15.85
C SER A 87 4.12 3.92 -16.01
N ASP A 88 4.09 2.60 -15.83
CA ASP A 88 2.86 1.82 -15.78
C ASP A 88 2.55 1.45 -14.33
N VAL A 89 1.33 1.74 -13.88
CA VAL A 89 0.87 1.22 -12.59
C VAL A 89 0.19 -0.11 -12.80
N ALA A 90 0.76 -1.15 -12.20
CA ALA A 90 0.30 -2.52 -12.25
C ALA A 90 -0.30 -2.92 -10.89
N CYS A 91 -1.38 -3.70 -10.93
CA CYS A 91 -2.04 -4.26 -9.75
C CYS A 91 -2.11 -5.77 -9.86
N LYS A 92 -1.75 -6.48 -8.80
CA LYS A 92 -1.94 -7.94 -8.69
C LYS A 92 -2.25 -8.32 -7.25
N ASP A 93 -3.07 -9.34 -7.05
CA ASP A 93 -3.52 -9.77 -5.74
C ASP A 93 -2.71 -10.98 -5.23
N TYR A 94 -2.32 -10.92 -3.97
CA TYR A 94 -1.50 -11.96 -3.33
C TYR A 94 -2.03 -12.28 -1.96
N LYS A 95 -1.88 -13.55 -1.55
CA LYS A 95 -2.07 -13.94 -0.17
C LYS A 95 -0.74 -13.81 0.55
N VAL A 96 -0.71 -12.96 1.57
CA VAL A 96 0.52 -12.63 2.30
C VAL A 96 0.42 -13.22 3.71
N THR A 97 1.44 -13.98 4.08
CA THR A 97 1.64 -14.43 5.46
C THR A 97 2.78 -13.63 6.07
N GLU A 98 2.47 -12.81 7.07
CA GLU A 98 3.46 -12.05 7.83
C GLU A 98 3.60 -12.66 9.22
N THR A 99 4.83 -13.00 9.61
CA THR A 99 5.14 -13.47 10.96
C THR A 99 6.08 -12.49 11.63
N PHE A 100 5.65 -11.95 12.77
CA PHE A 100 6.42 -11.00 13.55
C PHE A 100 7.03 -11.69 14.78
N PHE A 101 8.31 -11.44 14.98
CA PHE A 101 9.08 -11.86 16.14
C PHE A 101 9.56 -10.61 16.86
N VAL A 102 9.45 -10.60 18.19
CA VAL A 102 10.01 -9.55 19.04
C VAL A 102 10.94 -10.25 20.02
N ASN A 103 12.19 -9.82 20.11
CA ASN A 103 13.23 -10.47 20.92
C ASN A 103 13.30 -11.98 20.61
N ASN A 104 13.33 -12.35 19.32
CA ASN A 104 13.31 -13.72 18.80
C ASN A 104 12.11 -14.60 19.20
N LYS A 105 11.12 -14.07 19.91
CA LYS A 105 9.88 -14.78 20.24
C LYS A 105 8.81 -14.42 19.23
N LYS A 106 8.19 -15.44 18.63
CA LYS A 106 7.05 -15.27 17.73
C LYS A 106 5.88 -14.64 18.49
N LYS A 107 5.44 -13.45 18.07
CA LYS A 107 4.35 -12.71 18.72
C LYS A 107 3.06 -12.71 17.91
N LYS A 108 3.15 -12.60 16.59
CA LYS A 108 1.96 -12.43 15.75
C LYS A 108 2.15 -13.06 14.39
N LYS A 109 1.15 -13.81 13.93
CA LYS A 109 1.07 -14.29 12.54
C LYS A 109 -0.20 -13.74 11.92
N ARG A 110 -0.08 -13.10 10.76
CA ARG A 110 -1.21 -12.53 9.99
C ARG A 110 -1.24 -13.19 8.63
N LYS A 111 -2.43 -13.59 8.18
CA LYS A 111 -2.67 -14.10 6.84
C LYS A 111 -3.76 -13.27 6.21
N ASN A 112 -3.40 -12.42 5.25
CA ASN A 112 -4.33 -11.51 4.60
C ASN A 112 -4.16 -11.60 3.09
N LYS A 113 -5.27 -11.52 2.38
CA LYS A 113 -5.24 -11.23 0.95
C LYS A 113 -5.00 -9.72 0.77
N ARG A 114 -4.08 -9.36 -0.11
CA ARG A 114 -3.65 -7.98 -0.36
C ARG A 114 -3.60 -7.71 -1.86
N ASN A 115 -4.11 -6.55 -2.26
CA ASN A 115 -3.92 -6.02 -3.59
C ASN A 115 -2.64 -5.19 -3.59
N PHE A 116 -1.64 -5.65 -4.34
CA PHE A 116 -0.35 -5.02 -4.48
C PHE A 116 -0.37 -4.11 -5.70
N TYR A 117 -0.07 -2.83 -5.49
CA TYR A 117 0.08 -1.84 -6.54
C TYR A 117 1.55 -1.48 -6.67
N ALA A 118 2.08 -1.58 -7.88
CA ALA A 118 3.46 -1.23 -8.22
C ALA A 118 3.47 -0.22 -9.36
N THR A 119 4.24 0.85 -9.22
CA THR A 119 4.56 1.76 -10.33
C THR A 119 5.87 1.31 -10.95
N ILE A 120 5.80 0.88 -12.21
CA ILE A 120 6.93 0.38 -12.99
C ILE A 120 7.34 1.48 -13.96
N THR A 121 8.48 2.10 -13.72
CA THR A 121 9.06 3.08 -14.65
C THR A 121 9.97 2.37 -15.65
N ARG A 122 9.86 2.75 -16.92
CA ARG A 122 10.68 2.30 -18.05
C ARG A 122 11.28 3.51 -18.75
N LEU A 123 12.48 3.34 -19.30
CA LEU A 123 13.05 4.27 -20.26
C LEU A 123 12.46 3.95 -21.65
N LEU A 124 11.90 4.94 -22.34
CA LEU A 124 11.28 4.79 -23.67
C LEU A 124 12.32 4.56 -24.77
N ASN A 125 13.50 5.19 -24.63
CA ASN A 125 14.64 5.00 -25.52
C ASN A 125 15.82 4.44 -24.73
N GLN A 126 16.05 3.13 -24.79
CA GLN A 126 17.27 2.51 -24.20
C GLN A 126 18.58 3.02 -24.85
N ASN A 127 18.48 3.58 -26.06
CA ASN A 127 19.56 4.22 -26.79
C ASN A 127 19.66 5.74 -26.52
N ALA A 128 18.77 6.32 -25.73
CA ALA A 128 18.97 7.66 -25.17
C ALA A 128 19.92 7.55 -23.97
N GLY A 129 21.10 6.96 -24.21
CA GLY A 129 22.24 7.06 -23.34
C GLY A 129 22.59 8.54 -23.26
N GLY A 130 21.96 9.25 -22.33
CA GLY A 130 22.31 10.62 -22.03
C GLY A 130 23.82 10.65 -21.81
N THR A 131 24.52 11.58 -22.43
CA THR A 131 25.95 11.70 -22.20
C THR A 131 26.18 12.07 -20.74
N VAL A 132 26.85 11.20 -19.99
CA VAL A 132 27.15 11.42 -18.57
C VAL A 132 28.61 11.83 -18.46
N ALA A 133 28.88 12.91 -17.73
CA ALA A 133 30.24 13.27 -17.38
C ALA A 133 30.79 12.24 -16.39
N CYS A 134 31.93 11.62 -16.72
CA CYS A 134 32.58 10.66 -15.86
C CYS A 134 32.85 11.29 -14.48
N PRO A 135 32.35 10.72 -13.37
CA PRO A 135 32.56 11.26 -12.03
C PRO A 135 34.03 11.39 -11.62
N ASN A 136 34.92 10.58 -12.20
CA ASN A 136 36.33 10.56 -11.86
C ASN A 136 37.17 11.57 -12.67
N CYS A 137 36.83 11.83 -13.93
CA CYS A 137 37.67 12.67 -14.81
C CYS A 137 36.91 13.78 -15.57
N GLY A 138 35.59 13.89 -15.39
CA GLY A 138 34.74 14.87 -16.08
C GLY A 138 34.50 14.61 -17.56
N ALA A 139 35.10 13.56 -18.14
CA ALA A 139 34.95 13.26 -19.56
C ALA A 139 33.52 12.83 -19.90
N ILE A 140 32.92 13.50 -20.88
CA ILE A 140 31.59 13.20 -21.40
C ILE A 140 31.65 11.83 -22.09
N SER A 141 30.96 10.84 -21.54
CA SER A 141 30.92 9.46 -22.04
C SER A 141 29.48 8.98 -22.15
N ASP A 142 29.21 8.02 -23.04
CA ASP A 142 27.92 7.34 -23.07
C ASP A 142 27.77 6.45 -21.82
N VAL A 143 26.55 6.31 -21.31
CA VAL A 143 26.21 5.42 -20.18
C VAL A 143 26.70 3.99 -20.45
N GLN A 144 26.56 3.51 -21.68
CA GLN A 144 27.02 2.19 -22.10
C GLN A 144 28.55 2.06 -22.02
N ASP A 145 29.27 3.11 -22.43
CA ASP A 145 30.73 3.14 -22.36
C ASP A 145 31.20 3.07 -20.89
N LEU A 146 30.52 3.74 -19.96
CA LEU A 146 30.86 3.76 -18.54
C LEU A 146 30.73 2.40 -17.83
N LEU A 147 29.87 1.50 -18.33
CA LEU A 147 29.77 0.12 -17.85
C LEU A 147 31.02 -0.69 -18.18
N THR A 148 31.60 -0.44 -19.37
CA THR A 148 32.82 -1.13 -19.84
C THR A 148 34.12 -0.42 -19.41
N GLY A 149 34.01 0.86 -19.07
CA GLY A 149 35.09 1.73 -18.60
C GLY A 149 35.10 3.06 -19.35
N CYS A 150 35.21 4.18 -18.62
CA CYS A 150 35.35 5.49 -19.23
C CYS A 150 36.53 5.53 -20.21
N LYS A 151 36.31 6.03 -21.43
CA LYS A 151 37.34 6.10 -22.48
C LYS A 151 38.56 6.95 -22.10
N SER A 152 38.39 7.92 -21.20
CA SER A 152 39.46 8.83 -20.79
C SER A 152 40.27 8.33 -19.59
N CYS A 153 39.64 7.76 -18.56
CA CYS A 153 40.32 7.38 -17.31
C CYS A 153 40.23 5.88 -16.98
N GLY A 154 39.55 5.07 -17.80
CA GLY A 154 39.40 3.63 -17.61
C GLY A 154 38.51 3.22 -16.43
N THR A 155 37.94 4.18 -15.69
CA THR A 155 37.11 3.88 -14.53
C THR A 155 35.79 3.24 -14.96
N ARG A 156 35.48 2.07 -14.38
CA ARG A 156 34.23 1.36 -14.58
C ARG A 156 33.25 1.75 -13.49
N PHE A 157 32.00 1.98 -13.87
CA PHE A 157 30.93 2.36 -12.95
C PHE A 157 29.89 1.24 -12.91
N ILE A 158 29.46 0.91 -11.69
CA ILE A 158 28.28 0.07 -11.50
C ILE A 158 27.07 1.01 -11.55
N ILE A 159 26.19 0.80 -12.52
CA ILE A 159 24.99 1.62 -12.71
C ILE A 159 23.80 0.85 -12.13
N ASP A 160 23.46 1.14 -10.88
CA ASP A 160 22.43 0.39 -10.15
C ASP A 160 20.99 0.68 -10.63
N ASP A 161 20.77 1.80 -11.31
CA ASP A 161 19.44 2.30 -11.71
C ASP A 161 19.16 2.13 -13.21
N LEU A 162 19.53 0.98 -13.77
CA LEU A 162 19.09 0.59 -15.11
C LEU A 162 17.58 0.26 -15.08
N PHE A 163 16.79 1.06 -15.79
CA PHE A 163 15.36 0.80 -15.98
C PHE A 163 15.14 -0.46 -16.81
N PRO A 164 14.08 -1.26 -16.54
CA PRO A 164 12.91 -0.96 -15.71
C PRO A 164 13.12 -1.13 -14.20
N LYS A 165 12.46 -0.29 -13.40
CA LYS A 165 12.44 -0.38 -11.93
C LYS A 165 11.05 -0.11 -11.35
N VAL A 166 10.79 -0.69 -10.19
CA VAL A 166 9.66 -0.33 -9.33
C VAL A 166 10.01 0.94 -8.55
N THR A 167 9.41 2.05 -8.97
CA THR A 167 9.63 3.38 -8.37
C THR A 167 8.70 3.65 -7.19
N ASN A 168 7.61 2.89 -7.10
CA ASN A 168 6.68 3.02 -6.00
C ASN A 168 5.87 1.74 -5.78
N PHE A 169 5.54 1.44 -4.53
CA PHE A 169 4.59 0.38 -4.24
C PHE A 169 3.80 0.62 -2.94
N TYR A 170 2.55 0.15 -2.95
CA TYR A 170 1.71 0.09 -1.77
C TYR A 170 0.77 -1.12 -1.86
N HIS A 171 0.41 -1.67 -0.70
CA HIS A 171 -0.56 -2.74 -0.59
C HIS A 171 -1.83 -2.25 0.08
N ILE A 172 -2.97 -2.65 -0.46
CA ILE A 172 -4.29 -2.44 0.14
C ILE A 172 -4.78 -3.80 0.65
N LYS A 173 -5.23 -3.85 1.91
CA LYS A 173 -5.81 -5.06 2.47
C LYS A 173 -7.17 -5.34 1.82
N ASP A 174 -7.38 -6.59 1.42
CA ASP A 174 -8.70 -7.05 1.01
C ASP A 174 -9.55 -7.33 2.26
N GLU A 175 -10.43 -6.40 2.63
CA GLU A 175 -11.34 -6.55 3.76
C GLU A 175 -12.48 -7.56 3.48
N VAL A 176 -12.62 -8.08 2.25
CA VAL A 176 -13.72 -8.99 1.85
C VAL A 176 -13.44 -10.46 2.21
N ASP A 177 -12.18 -10.86 2.26
CA ASP A 177 -11.78 -12.26 2.48
C ASP A 177 -12.15 -12.82 3.88
N PRO A 178 -12.02 -12.06 4.99
CA PRO A 178 -12.55 -12.46 6.30
C PRO A 178 -14.07 -12.65 6.30
N ILE A 179 -14.78 -11.84 5.52
CA ILE A 179 -16.25 -11.85 5.42
C ILE A 179 -16.72 -13.16 4.81
N ARG A 180 -16.10 -13.59 3.71
CA ARG A 180 -16.42 -14.87 3.05
C ARG A 180 -16.20 -16.07 3.98
N LYS A 181 -15.21 -16.00 4.87
CA LYS A 181 -14.91 -17.06 5.85
C LYS A 181 -15.92 -17.13 6.99
N ILE A 182 -16.60 -16.03 7.31
CA ILE A 182 -17.65 -15.98 8.35
C ILE A 182 -19.05 -16.25 7.76
N LEU A 183 -19.32 -15.80 6.53
CA LEU A 183 -20.61 -15.94 5.85
C LEU A 183 -21.05 -17.41 5.70
N LYS A 184 -20.14 -18.29 5.29
CA LYS A 184 -20.46 -19.71 5.06
C LYS A 184 -20.78 -20.48 6.36
N PRO A 185 -19.95 -20.45 7.42
CA PRO A 185 -20.27 -21.15 8.67
C PRO A 185 -21.42 -20.50 9.45
N SER A 186 -21.62 -19.18 9.36
CA SER A 186 -22.73 -18.51 10.06
C SER A 186 -24.11 -18.97 9.58
N MET A 187 -24.28 -19.24 8.28
CA MET A 187 -25.52 -19.79 7.73
C MET A 187 -25.86 -21.13 8.37
N LEU A 188 -24.87 -22.03 8.42
CA LEU A 188 -25.04 -23.36 8.99
C LEU A 188 -25.38 -23.30 10.49
N ILE A 189 -24.73 -22.41 11.24
CA ILE A 189 -24.99 -22.21 12.67
C ILE A 189 -26.42 -21.68 12.90
N CYS A 190 -26.87 -20.69 12.14
CA CYS A 190 -28.23 -20.14 12.25
C CYS A 190 -29.29 -21.19 11.88
N VAL A 191 -29.07 -21.96 10.82
CA VAL A 191 -30.00 -23.01 10.37
C VAL A 191 -30.09 -24.16 11.37
N LEU A 192 -28.95 -24.73 11.78
CA LEU A 192 -28.93 -25.84 12.75
C LEU A 192 -29.44 -25.40 14.13
N GLY A 193 -29.08 -24.19 14.56
CA GLY A 193 -29.59 -23.60 15.80
C GLY A 193 -31.11 -23.47 15.78
N MET A 194 -31.68 -22.97 14.68
CA MET A 194 -33.13 -22.84 14.57
C MET A 194 -33.85 -24.19 14.46
N ILE A 195 -33.32 -25.15 13.72
CA ILE A 195 -33.84 -26.52 13.68
C ILE A 195 -33.91 -27.11 15.09
N ALA A 196 -32.84 -27.00 15.88
CA ALA A 196 -32.83 -27.48 17.27
C ALA A 196 -33.90 -26.77 18.13
N THR A 197 -33.97 -25.43 18.07
CA THR A 197 -34.94 -24.67 18.88
C THR A 197 -36.39 -24.97 18.52
N VAL A 198 -36.72 -25.08 17.22
CA VAL A 198 -38.08 -25.37 16.76
C VAL A 198 -38.46 -26.82 17.09
N MET A 199 -37.55 -27.78 16.94
CA MET A 199 -37.78 -29.18 17.35
C MET A 199 -38.03 -29.26 18.86
N SER A 200 -37.19 -28.63 19.68
CA SER A 200 -37.34 -28.63 21.13
C SER A 200 -38.65 -27.96 21.55
N TYR A 201 -39.01 -26.84 20.93
CA TYR A 201 -40.27 -26.16 21.20
C TYR A 201 -41.49 -27.00 20.80
N SER A 202 -41.47 -27.63 19.61
CA SER A 202 -42.56 -28.53 19.17
C SER A 202 -42.72 -29.75 20.07
N LEU A 203 -41.61 -30.29 20.57
CA LEU A 203 -41.63 -31.44 21.48
C LEU A 203 -42.21 -31.04 22.85
N ILE A 204 -41.73 -29.93 23.43
CA ILE A 204 -42.18 -29.45 24.74
C ILE A 204 -43.66 -29.03 24.68
N SER A 205 -44.08 -28.31 23.64
CA SER A 205 -45.47 -27.88 23.50
C SER A 205 -46.44 -29.06 23.32
N ASN A 206 -46.08 -30.07 22.51
CA ASN A 206 -46.92 -31.24 22.32
C ASN A 206 -46.95 -32.18 23.54
N ILE A 207 -45.90 -32.23 24.36
CA ILE A 207 -45.92 -32.93 25.66
C ILE A 207 -46.85 -32.19 26.63
N ASN A 208 -46.70 -30.87 26.76
CA ASN A 208 -47.51 -30.07 27.69
C ASN A 208 -49.01 -30.05 27.34
N ASN A 209 -49.33 -30.13 26.05
CA ASN A 209 -50.72 -30.14 25.56
C ASN A 209 -51.36 -31.54 25.59
N GLY A 210 -50.64 -32.58 26.03
CA GLY A 210 -51.15 -33.95 26.08
C GLY A 210 -51.26 -34.67 24.72
N ASN A 211 -50.70 -34.07 23.66
CA ASN A 211 -50.71 -34.64 22.30
C ASN A 211 -49.72 -35.81 22.14
N ILE A 212 -48.71 -35.90 23.02
CA ILE A 212 -47.73 -36.98 23.05
C ILE A 212 -47.94 -37.79 24.33
N VAL A 213 -48.61 -38.94 24.21
CA VAL A 213 -48.83 -39.89 25.32
C VAL A 213 -47.81 -41.03 25.21
N GLN A 214 -46.93 -41.15 26.20
CA GLN A 214 -45.97 -42.26 26.28
C GLN A 214 -46.72 -43.60 26.38
N GLY A 215 -46.45 -44.51 25.43
CA GLY A 215 -47.08 -45.85 25.39
C GLY A 215 -48.30 -45.98 24.46
N SER A 216 -48.61 -44.96 23.65
CA SER A 216 -49.62 -45.06 22.58
C SER A 216 -49.03 -45.62 21.28
N ASP A 217 -49.86 -46.30 20.48
CA ASP A 217 -49.46 -46.88 19.18
C ASP A 217 -48.95 -45.81 18.18
N ASP A 218 -49.43 -44.58 18.32
CA ASP A 218 -49.06 -43.44 17.47
C ASP A 218 -47.86 -42.61 18.00
N PHE A 219 -47.25 -43.01 19.13
CA PHE A 219 -46.16 -42.25 19.76
C PHE A 219 -44.98 -42.00 18.81
N VAL A 220 -44.63 -43.00 17.99
CA VAL A 220 -43.55 -42.88 17.00
C VAL A 220 -43.93 -41.88 15.90
N PHE A 221 -45.18 -41.89 15.44
CA PHE A 221 -45.66 -40.99 14.40
C PHE A 221 -45.69 -39.53 14.89
N GLN A 222 -46.08 -39.29 16.14
CA GLN A 222 -46.09 -37.94 16.74
C GLN A 222 -44.68 -37.34 16.89
N ILE A 223 -43.68 -38.17 17.23
CA ILE A 223 -42.28 -37.74 17.25
C ILE A 223 -41.79 -37.41 15.84
N VAL A 224 -42.13 -38.24 14.85
CA VAL A 224 -41.76 -37.99 13.44
C VAL A 224 -42.35 -36.68 12.93
N GLN A 225 -43.60 -36.35 13.30
CA GLN A 225 -44.21 -35.06 12.97
C GLN A 225 -43.45 -33.86 13.57
N CYS A 226 -43.03 -33.96 14.83
CA CYS A 226 -42.21 -32.91 15.47
C CYS A 226 -40.86 -32.71 14.75
N VAL A 227 -40.24 -33.79 14.29
CA VAL A 227 -38.99 -33.72 13.51
C VAL A 227 -39.22 -33.05 12.16
N ILE A 228 -40.29 -33.40 11.44
CA ILE A 228 -40.62 -32.80 10.13
C ILE A 228 -40.90 -31.31 10.28
N VAL A 229 -41.69 -30.93 11.29
CA VAL A 229 -41.98 -29.51 11.61
C VAL A 229 -40.69 -28.77 11.94
N GLY A 230 -39.82 -29.35 12.76
CA GLY A 230 -38.53 -28.75 13.08
C GLY A 230 -37.60 -28.59 11.88
N LEU A 231 -37.57 -29.55 10.96
CA LEU A 231 -36.76 -29.45 9.74
C LEU A 231 -37.29 -28.36 8.81
N ILE A 232 -38.60 -28.29 8.56
CA ILE A 232 -39.17 -27.31 7.62
C ILE A 232 -39.16 -25.90 8.22
N TYR A 233 -39.77 -25.73 9.39
CA TYR A 233 -39.88 -24.40 10.00
C TYR A 233 -38.56 -23.91 10.58
N GLY A 234 -37.72 -24.82 11.08
CA GLY A 234 -36.37 -24.49 11.55
C GLY A 234 -35.44 -24.07 10.42
N THR A 235 -35.49 -24.71 9.25
CA THR A 235 -34.68 -24.27 8.10
C THR A 235 -35.11 -22.89 7.60
N VAL A 236 -36.42 -22.68 7.38
CA VAL A 236 -36.95 -21.40 6.88
C VAL A 236 -36.63 -20.26 7.85
N SER A 237 -36.89 -20.45 9.14
CA SER A 237 -36.61 -19.42 10.16
C SER A 237 -35.10 -19.17 10.34
N GLY A 238 -34.27 -20.22 10.22
CA GLY A 238 -32.82 -20.11 10.22
C GLY A 238 -32.27 -19.26 9.07
N TYR A 239 -32.80 -19.43 7.85
CA TYR A 239 -32.44 -18.60 6.70
C TYR A 239 -32.87 -17.14 6.89
N ILE A 240 -34.06 -16.89 7.44
CA ILE A 240 -34.55 -15.54 7.71
C ILE A 240 -33.66 -14.84 8.74
N LEU A 241 -33.30 -15.52 9.84
CA LEU A 241 -32.38 -14.96 10.83
C LEU A 241 -31.00 -14.67 10.27
N TRP A 242 -30.47 -15.58 9.45
CA TRP A 242 -29.19 -15.36 8.78
C TRP A 242 -29.22 -14.18 7.80
N ALA A 243 -30.29 -14.07 7.00
CA ALA A 243 -30.49 -12.95 6.09
C ALA A 243 -30.60 -11.61 6.85
N ALA A 244 -31.34 -11.57 7.95
CA ALA A 244 -31.44 -10.40 8.82
C ALA A 244 -30.08 -10.04 9.45
N PHE A 245 -29.33 -11.03 9.94
CA PHE A 245 -27.99 -10.84 10.48
C PHE A 245 -27.04 -10.24 9.43
N ILE A 246 -27.03 -10.79 8.22
CA ILE A 246 -26.22 -10.24 7.12
C ILE A 246 -26.66 -8.84 6.78
N PHE A 247 -27.96 -8.58 6.71
CA PHE A 247 -28.47 -7.25 6.36
C PHE A 247 -28.03 -6.20 7.38
N ILE A 248 -28.23 -6.46 8.68
CA ILE A 248 -27.78 -5.58 9.76
C ILE A 248 -26.25 -5.39 9.70
N TRP A 249 -25.51 -6.47 9.49
CA TRP A 249 -24.06 -6.42 9.44
C TRP A 249 -23.53 -5.66 8.21
N MET A 250 -24.18 -5.85 7.05
CA MET A 250 -23.91 -5.09 5.82
C MET A 250 -24.25 -3.62 6.00
N MET A 251 -25.32 -3.28 6.72
CA MET A 251 -25.65 -1.89 7.04
C MET A 251 -24.57 -1.25 7.94
N ILE A 252 -24.09 -1.95 8.97
CA ILE A 252 -22.97 -1.48 9.81
C ILE A 252 -21.68 -1.34 8.98
N GLY A 253 -21.39 -2.30 8.11
CA GLY A 253 -20.25 -2.27 7.19
C GLY A 253 -20.35 -1.12 6.19
N ALA A 254 -21.54 -0.90 5.62
CA ALA A 254 -21.85 0.18 4.70
C ALA A 254 -21.73 1.55 5.38
N ILE A 255 -22.13 1.70 6.64
CA ILE A 255 -21.93 2.94 7.39
C ILE A 255 -20.43 3.23 7.58
N LYS A 256 -19.62 2.21 7.93
CA LYS A 256 -18.17 2.35 8.07
C LYS A 256 -17.48 2.66 6.75
N SER A 257 -17.88 2.00 5.66
CA SER A 257 -17.34 2.27 4.33
C SER A 257 -17.82 3.60 3.77
N LEU A 258 -19.05 4.04 4.06
CA LEU A 258 -19.60 5.34 3.66
C LEU A 258 -18.80 6.49 4.26
N PHE A 259 -18.39 6.38 5.54
CA PHE A 259 -17.53 7.36 6.20
C PHE A 259 -16.16 7.52 5.51
N LEU A 260 -15.63 6.44 4.93
CA LEU A 260 -14.36 6.46 4.18
C LEU A 260 -14.56 6.78 2.69
N LEU A 261 -15.72 6.45 2.12
CA LEU A 261 -16.08 6.65 0.72
C LEU A 261 -16.22 8.13 0.38
N GLY A 262 -16.85 8.94 1.23
CA GLY A 262 -17.00 10.39 0.98
C GLY A 262 -15.65 11.07 0.74
N PRO A 263 -14.70 10.99 1.69
CA PRO A 263 -13.34 11.48 1.52
C PRO A 263 -12.60 10.89 0.31
N HIS A 264 -12.68 9.57 0.11
CA HIS A 264 -12.02 8.88 -1.00
C HIS A 264 -12.55 9.31 -2.37
N VAL A 265 -13.87 9.36 -2.54
CA VAL A 265 -14.53 9.78 -3.78
C VAL A 265 -14.21 11.24 -4.07
N ARG A 266 -14.28 12.10 -3.04
CA ARG A 266 -13.93 13.52 -3.19
C ARG A 266 -12.47 13.69 -3.59
N ALA A 267 -11.54 12.97 -2.96
CA ALA A 267 -10.12 13.00 -3.33
C ALA A 267 -9.93 12.52 -4.78
N LYS A 268 -10.49 11.37 -5.16
CA LYS A 268 -10.33 10.80 -6.49
C LYS A 268 -10.96 11.62 -7.62
N THR A 269 -11.94 12.46 -7.32
CA THR A 269 -12.64 13.29 -8.32
C THR A 269 -12.16 14.74 -8.34
N GLN A 270 -12.05 15.39 -7.18
CA GLN A 270 -11.72 16.81 -7.09
C GLN A 270 -10.22 17.06 -7.25
N LEU A 271 -9.36 16.25 -6.64
CA LEU A 271 -7.91 16.48 -6.71
C LEU A 271 -7.41 16.42 -8.17
N PRO A 272 -7.76 15.43 -9.00
CA PRO A 272 -7.31 15.41 -10.39
C PRO A 272 -7.92 16.54 -11.21
N LYS A 273 -9.16 16.95 -10.91
CA LYS A 273 -9.82 18.06 -11.61
C LYS A 273 -9.08 19.38 -11.39
N VAL A 274 -8.64 19.66 -10.16
CA VAL A 274 -7.91 20.89 -9.84
C VAL A 274 -6.45 20.77 -10.29
N MET A 275 -5.79 19.64 -10.02
CA MET A 275 -4.38 19.46 -10.41
C MET A 275 -4.16 19.47 -11.91
N ARG A 276 -5.11 18.97 -12.73
CA ARG A 276 -4.98 19.02 -14.19
C ARG A 276 -5.04 20.41 -14.79
N GLN A 277 -5.48 21.42 -14.02
CA GLN A 277 -5.38 22.82 -14.41
C GLN A 277 -3.94 23.34 -14.31
N ILE A 278 -3.12 22.71 -13.46
CA ILE A 278 -1.70 23.06 -13.23
C ILE A 278 -0.79 22.14 -14.06
N ASP A 279 -1.03 20.84 -13.99
CA ASP A 279 -0.30 19.79 -14.73
C ASP A 279 -1.28 18.92 -15.52
N PRO A 280 -1.44 19.13 -16.84
CA PRO A 280 -2.36 18.36 -17.67
C PRO A 280 -2.13 16.83 -17.64
N ASN A 281 -0.90 16.39 -17.38
CA ASN A 281 -0.52 14.97 -17.32
C ASN A 281 -0.68 14.37 -15.92
N PHE A 282 -1.27 15.11 -14.97
CA PHE A 282 -1.42 14.65 -13.59
C PHE A 282 -2.20 13.34 -13.46
N SER A 283 -1.59 12.40 -12.75
CA SER A 283 -2.16 11.10 -12.37
C SER A 283 -2.35 11.03 -10.86
N TYR A 284 -3.60 10.79 -10.44
CA TYR A 284 -3.99 10.69 -9.04
C TYR A 284 -3.20 9.60 -8.32
N GLU A 285 -3.25 8.39 -8.85
CA GLU A 285 -2.68 7.22 -8.20
C GLU A 285 -1.15 7.26 -8.14
N PHE A 286 -0.49 7.81 -9.16
CA PHE A 286 0.96 8.06 -9.14
C PHE A 286 1.33 9.06 -8.03
N PHE A 287 0.58 10.16 -7.95
CA PHE A 287 0.77 11.17 -6.92
C PHE A 287 0.50 10.62 -5.50
N ILE A 288 -0.57 9.84 -5.30
CA ILE A 288 -0.83 9.18 -4.01
C ILE A 288 0.29 8.23 -3.63
N GLY A 289 0.83 7.47 -4.60
CA GLY A 289 2.04 6.71 -4.39
C GLY A 289 3.17 7.59 -3.85
N LYS A 290 3.48 8.71 -4.50
CA LYS A 290 4.56 9.61 -4.05
C LYS A 290 4.32 10.13 -2.63
N VAL A 291 3.09 10.55 -2.32
CA VAL A 291 2.71 10.99 -0.97
C VAL A 291 2.89 9.87 0.07
N ILE A 292 2.55 8.63 -0.26
CA ILE A 292 2.75 7.48 0.64
C ILE A 292 4.25 7.24 0.88
N ASN A 293 5.09 7.34 -0.14
CA ASN A 293 6.54 7.19 0.01
C ASN A 293 7.14 8.31 0.86
N LEU A 294 6.78 9.57 0.59
CA LEU A 294 7.18 10.72 1.40
C LEU A 294 6.73 10.56 2.86
N MET A 295 5.49 10.11 3.09
CA MET A 295 4.99 9.82 4.44
C MET A 295 5.81 8.72 5.13
N LYS A 296 6.13 7.62 4.45
CA LYS A 296 6.97 6.55 5.02
C LYS A 296 8.36 7.09 5.38
N LEU A 297 8.94 7.90 4.49
CA LEU A 297 10.21 8.57 4.74
C LEU A 297 10.15 9.42 6.01
N MET A 298 9.12 10.27 6.15
CA MET A 298 8.92 11.07 7.38
C MET A 298 8.74 10.22 8.63
N ILE A 299 8.13 9.04 8.55
CA ILE A 299 7.91 8.18 9.74
C ILE A 299 9.20 7.47 10.16
N PHE A 300 9.99 6.99 9.20
CA PHE A 300 11.16 6.16 9.47
C PHE A 300 12.48 6.95 9.57
N SER A 301 12.57 8.16 9.03
CA SER A 301 13.75 9.03 9.18
C SER A 301 13.85 9.59 10.60
N ASP A 302 15.02 9.50 11.24
CA ASP A 302 15.19 9.98 12.62
C ASP A 302 15.43 11.49 12.74
N ASP A 303 16.04 12.08 11.72
CA ASP A 303 16.38 13.50 11.65
C ASP A 303 15.75 14.12 10.40
N TYR A 304 14.96 15.19 10.60
CA TYR A 304 14.33 15.94 9.52
C TYR A 304 15.13 17.17 9.11
N THR A 305 16.12 17.59 9.90
CA THR A 305 16.91 18.80 9.61
C THR A 305 17.83 18.62 8.41
N ASN A 306 18.33 17.40 8.21
CA ASN A 306 19.19 17.04 7.09
C ASN A 306 18.43 16.41 5.90
N LEU A 307 17.10 16.29 6.00
CA LEU A 307 16.30 15.59 5.01
C LEU A 307 15.81 16.55 3.93
N ALA A 308 16.35 16.48 2.70
CA ALA A 308 15.90 17.35 1.60
C ALA A 308 14.43 17.12 1.20
N ALA A 309 13.84 15.99 1.60
CA ALA A 309 12.42 15.72 1.42
C ALA A 309 11.51 16.48 2.40
N TYR A 310 12.07 17.27 3.33
CA TYR A 310 11.34 18.09 4.29
C TYR A 310 11.82 19.55 4.28
N ASP A 311 10.94 20.46 3.87
CA ASP A 311 11.15 21.92 3.83
C ASP A 311 10.26 22.65 4.87
N GLY A 312 9.81 21.93 5.90
CA GLY A 312 8.92 22.45 6.94
C GLY A 312 9.63 23.11 8.12
N LYS A 313 8.85 23.50 9.13
CA LYS A 313 9.40 24.01 10.39
C LYS A 313 10.17 22.90 11.13
N PRO A 314 11.28 23.20 11.82
CA PRO A 314 12.00 22.19 12.59
C PRO A 314 11.06 21.40 13.51
N MET A 315 11.04 20.08 13.35
CA MET A 315 10.24 19.15 14.15
C MET A 315 11.09 17.94 14.53
N GLN A 316 10.72 17.24 15.59
CA GLN A 316 11.39 16.00 16.01
C GLN A 316 10.53 14.78 15.66
N ASN A 317 11.16 13.66 15.34
CA ASN A 317 10.44 12.43 15.04
C ASN A 317 9.82 11.83 16.32
N THR A 318 8.48 11.88 16.40
CA THR A 318 7.68 11.29 17.50
C THR A 318 7.21 9.86 17.24
N PHE A 319 7.61 9.25 16.12
CA PHE A 319 7.09 7.99 15.59
C PHE A 319 8.05 6.80 15.77
N LYS A 320 9.00 6.91 16.71
CA LYS A 320 10.01 5.86 16.98
C LYS A 320 9.42 4.51 17.40
N ASP A 321 8.19 4.52 17.91
CA ASP A 321 7.41 3.34 18.30
C ASP A 321 6.80 2.58 17.10
N ILE A 322 6.72 3.20 15.93
CA ILE A 322 6.14 2.61 14.71
C ILE A 322 7.20 1.77 13.99
N VAL A 323 6.94 0.46 13.87
CA VAL A 323 7.82 -0.51 13.21
C VAL A 323 7.33 -0.96 11.84
N ASP A 324 6.04 -0.81 11.55
CA ASP A 324 5.45 -1.14 10.25
C ASP A 324 4.22 -0.27 9.99
N ILE A 325 4.00 0.10 8.73
CA ILE A 325 2.85 0.91 8.32
C ILE A 325 2.22 0.33 7.05
N SER A 326 0.90 0.29 7.03
CA SER A 326 0.11 -0.15 5.87
C SER A 326 -0.88 0.92 5.47
N TYR A 327 -0.91 1.24 4.18
CA TYR A 327 -1.91 2.15 3.61
C TYR A 327 -3.27 1.45 3.51
N ASP A 328 -4.34 2.09 3.97
CA ASP A 328 -5.68 1.49 4.00
C ASP A 328 -6.47 1.75 2.70
N GLY A 329 -5.85 2.29 1.65
CA GLY A 329 -6.52 2.54 0.37
C GLY A 329 -7.34 3.83 0.33
N THR A 330 -7.32 4.64 1.39
CA THR A 330 -8.11 5.88 1.49
C THR A 330 -7.24 7.08 1.83
N VAL A 331 -7.49 8.18 1.12
CA VAL A 331 -7.00 9.52 1.46
C VAL A 331 -8.16 10.50 1.48
N ARG A 332 -8.05 11.53 2.31
CA ARG A 332 -8.93 12.70 2.28
C ARG A 332 -8.16 13.87 1.69
N TYR A 333 -8.68 14.41 0.59
CA TYR A 333 -8.24 15.70 0.06
C TYR A 333 -8.82 16.82 0.93
N ASN A 334 -7.94 17.61 1.56
CA ASN A 334 -8.35 18.72 2.42
C ASN A 334 -8.44 20.01 1.60
N THR A 335 -7.30 20.48 1.08
CA THR A 335 -7.20 21.71 0.30
C THR A 335 -6.05 21.68 -0.70
N LEU A 336 -6.12 22.54 -1.71
CA LEU A 336 -5.02 22.88 -2.60
C LEU A 336 -4.88 24.39 -2.59
N LYS A 337 -3.64 24.88 -2.44
CA LYS A 337 -3.31 26.31 -2.49
C LYS A 337 -2.18 26.51 -3.47
N THR A 338 -2.25 27.57 -4.24
CA THR A 338 -1.16 28.03 -5.09
C THR A 338 -0.66 29.35 -4.52
N ASP A 339 0.65 29.42 -4.27
CA ASP A 339 1.33 30.61 -3.79
C ASP A 339 2.57 30.84 -4.65
N GLY A 340 2.54 31.92 -5.44
CA GLY A 340 3.53 32.20 -6.47
C GLY A 340 3.76 31.03 -7.42
N ASN A 341 5.00 30.53 -7.45
CA ASN A 341 5.43 29.44 -8.32
C ASN A 341 5.23 28.06 -7.69
N TYR A 342 4.62 27.95 -6.51
CA TYR A 342 4.47 26.69 -5.80
C TYR A 342 3.01 26.31 -5.58
N CYS A 343 2.73 25.01 -5.71
CA CYS A 343 1.45 24.41 -5.39
C CYS A 343 1.59 23.56 -4.13
N TYR A 344 0.73 23.81 -3.16
CA TYR A 344 0.63 23.12 -1.88
C TYR A 344 -0.62 22.25 -1.87
N VAL A 345 -0.46 20.96 -1.59
CA VAL A 345 -1.55 19.99 -1.53
C VAL A 345 -1.62 19.40 -0.13
N ASP A 346 -2.77 19.59 0.53
CA ASP A 346 -3.03 19.12 1.89
C ASP A 346 -3.91 17.87 1.86
N ILE A 347 -3.35 16.76 2.35
CA ILE A 347 -3.98 15.44 2.30
C ILE A 347 -3.86 14.73 3.64
N THR A 348 -4.92 14.05 4.05
CA THR A 348 -4.90 13.12 5.19
C THR A 348 -4.90 11.68 4.68
N VAL A 349 -3.86 10.92 5.01
CA VAL A 349 -3.67 9.52 4.65
C VAL A 349 -4.17 8.62 5.78
N TYR A 350 -5.00 7.63 5.45
CA TYR A 350 -5.53 6.65 6.39
C TYR A 350 -4.65 5.40 6.37
N THR A 351 -4.17 4.99 7.54
CA THR A 351 -3.18 3.92 7.67
C THR A 351 -3.48 3.01 8.85
N THR A 352 -3.01 1.77 8.74
CA THR A 352 -2.85 0.88 9.90
C THR A 352 -1.37 0.84 10.27
N VAL A 353 -1.03 1.31 11.47
CA VAL A 353 0.34 1.22 12.00
C VAL A 353 0.48 -0.01 12.90
N THR A 354 1.69 -0.54 12.99
CA THR A 354 2.07 -1.56 13.97
C THR A 354 3.15 -0.97 14.86
N LYS A 355 2.87 -0.98 16.16
CA LYS A 355 3.70 -0.36 17.20
C LYS A 355 4.21 -1.41 18.17
N VAL A 356 5.41 -1.18 18.70
CA VAL A 356 5.95 -1.95 19.82
C VAL A 356 5.65 -1.19 21.10
N ASP A 357 4.91 -1.83 22.00
CA ASP A 357 4.56 -1.28 23.30
C ASP A 357 4.83 -2.35 24.37
N GLY A 358 5.84 -2.11 25.22
CA GLY A 358 6.24 -3.05 26.28
C GLY A 358 6.61 -4.46 25.79
N GLY A 359 7.12 -4.59 24.55
CA GLY A 359 7.44 -5.89 23.94
C GLY A 359 6.25 -6.65 23.32
N ALA A 360 5.06 -6.03 23.29
CA ALA A 360 3.89 -6.49 22.55
C ALA A 360 3.71 -5.71 21.25
N LEU A 361 3.21 -6.38 20.20
CA LEU A 361 2.88 -5.75 18.92
C LEU A 361 1.40 -5.37 18.87
N LYS A 362 1.12 -4.08 18.95
CA LYS A 362 -0.23 -3.51 18.80
C LYS A 362 -0.42 -2.97 17.39
N SER A 363 -1.64 -3.06 16.87
CA SER A 363 -1.99 -2.40 15.61
C SER A 363 -3.16 -1.47 15.82
N SER A 364 -3.00 -0.24 15.38
CA SER A 364 -3.99 0.84 15.47
C SER A 364 -4.22 1.42 14.08
N LYS A 365 -5.45 1.89 13.82
CA LYS A 365 -5.74 2.74 12.67
C LYS A 365 -5.34 4.17 13.06
N GLU A 366 -4.44 4.78 12.29
CA GLU A 366 -3.93 6.14 12.51
C GLU A 366 -4.01 6.94 11.21
N LYS A 367 -4.23 8.25 11.37
CA LYS A 367 -4.33 9.19 10.25
C LYS A 367 -3.13 10.12 10.29
N PHE A 368 -2.54 10.37 9.13
CA PHE A 368 -1.42 11.29 8.99
C PHE A 368 -1.83 12.40 8.03
N ARG A 369 -1.74 13.65 8.47
CA ARG A 369 -1.89 14.81 7.60
C ARG A 369 -0.52 15.17 7.05
N VAL A 370 -0.45 15.24 5.73
CA VAL A 370 0.76 15.55 4.96
C VAL A 370 0.42 16.71 4.05
N VAL A 371 1.21 17.78 4.15
CA VAL A 371 1.17 18.90 3.21
C VAL A 371 2.40 18.80 2.34
N VAL A 372 2.20 18.58 1.05
CA VAL A 372 3.27 18.49 0.06
C VAL A 372 3.27 19.72 -0.83
N CYS A 373 4.46 20.14 -1.24
CA CYS A 373 4.68 21.28 -2.13
C CYS A 373 5.45 20.84 -3.37
N LYS A 374 5.12 21.43 -4.51
CA LYS A 374 5.89 21.30 -5.75
C LYS A 374 5.82 22.60 -6.55
N ASN A 375 6.92 22.97 -7.18
CA ASN A 375 6.95 24.07 -8.12
C ASN A 375 6.08 23.75 -9.35
N ILE A 376 5.20 24.67 -9.74
CA ILE A 376 4.24 24.48 -10.85
C ILE A 376 4.93 24.38 -12.21
N HIS A 377 6.14 24.92 -12.33
CA HIS A 377 6.99 24.85 -13.52
C HIS A 377 7.93 23.64 -13.49
N ALA A 378 8.05 22.93 -12.35
CA ALA A 378 8.85 21.73 -12.26
C ALA A 378 8.20 20.61 -13.08
N ILE A 379 8.89 20.23 -14.15
CA ILE A 379 8.47 19.15 -15.03
C ILE A 379 8.55 17.83 -14.24
N ALA A 380 7.49 17.03 -14.28
CA ALA A 380 7.44 15.76 -13.56
C ALA A 380 8.39 14.73 -14.20
N ASN A 381 9.60 14.58 -13.68
CA ASN A 381 10.54 13.57 -14.14
C ASN A 381 10.27 12.22 -13.46
N ALA A 382 9.86 11.21 -14.23
CA ALA A 382 9.55 9.88 -13.69
C ALA A 382 10.80 9.03 -13.35
N GLY A 383 11.97 9.41 -13.86
CA GLY A 383 13.27 8.84 -13.52
C GLY A 383 14.03 9.61 -12.44
N PHE A 384 13.41 10.64 -11.85
CA PHE A 384 13.99 11.38 -10.73
C PHE A 384 14.22 10.45 -9.53
N SER A 385 15.39 10.60 -8.90
CA SER A 385 15.79 9.90 -7.68
C SER A 385 16.40 10.92 -6.74
N ILE A 386 15.94 10.97 -5.49
CA ILE A 386 16.48 11.91 -4.49
C ILE A 386 17.91 11.52 -4.08
N LYS A 387 18.33 10.29 -4.37
CA LYS A 387 19.71 9.84 -4.18
C LYS A 387 20.70 10.34 -5.24
N ASN A 388 20.20 10.91 -6.34
CA ASN A 388 21.06 11.42 -7.40
C ASN A 388 20.49 12.72 -7.96
N VAL A 389 20.80 13.82 -7.29
CA VAL A 389 20.35 15.16 -7.67
C VAL A 389 21.52 16.02 -8.14
N ASN A 390 21.23 16.95 -9.05
CA ASN A 390 22.21 17.90 -9.56
C ASN A 390 22.02 19.26 -8.90
N CYS A 391 23.07 19.80 -8.29
CA CYS A 391 23.05 21.15 -7.72
C CYS A 391 22.91 22.20 -8.82
N ARG A 392 21.92 23.09 -8.72
CA ARG A 392 21.70 24.16 -9.71
C ARG A 392 22.79 25.24 -9.70
N SER A 393 23.50 25.41 -8.58
CA SER A 393 24.56 26.42 -8.45
C SER A 393 25.89 25.98 -9.06
N CYS A 394 26.35 24.76 -8.76
CA CYS A 394 27.67 24.28 -9.17
C CYS A 394 27.65 23.11 -10.15
N GLY A 395 26.48 22.54 -10.45
CA GLY A 395 26.33 21.37 -11.31
C GLY A 395 26.75 20.02 -10.68
N GLY A 396 27.26 20.03 -9.44
CA GLY A 396 27.70 18.81 -8.75
C GLY A 396 26.54 17.85 -8.44
N SER A 397 26.79 16.55 -8.60
CA SER A 397 25.83 15.48 -8.31
C SER A 397 25.99 14.97 -6.88
N PHE A 398 24.92 14.85 -6.10
CA PHE A 398 25.00 14.38 -4.72
C PHE A 398 23.73 13.63 -4.26
N ASP A 399 23.82 12.96 -3.11
CA ASP A 399 22.72 12.23 -2.47
C ASP A 399 21.96 13.16 -1.51
N ALA A 400 20.81 13.68 -1.96
CA ALA A 400 19.96 14.57 -1.17
C ALA A 400 19.10 13.85 -0.13
N THR A 401 19.22 12.52 0.02
CA THR A 401 18.58 11.82 1.14
C THR A 401 19.29 12.03 2.47
N ARG A 402 20.59 12.35 2.41
CA ARG A 402 21.46 12.50 3.58
C ARG A 402 21.86 13.94 3.86
N GLU A 403 21.86 14.77 2.82
CA GLU A 403 22.32 16.15 2.90
C GLU A 403 21.31 17.11 2.31
N HIS A 404 20.92 18.12 3.09
CA HIS A 404 20.05 19.20 2.64
C HIS A 404 20.81 20.25 1.80
N ASN A 405 22.11 20.40 2.05
CA ASN A 405 22.97 21.35 1.34
C ASN A 405 23.89 20.59 0.39
N CYS A 406 24.23 21.22 -0.74
CA CYS A 406 25.20 20.64 -1.66
C CYS A 406 26.59 20.52 -0.98
N PRO A 407 27.23 19.34 -0.95
CA PRO A 407 28.53 19.15 -0.29
C PRO A 407 29.66 19.94 -0.96
N TYR A 408 29.50 20.26 -2.25
CA TYR A 408 30.53 20.93 -3.04
C TYR A 408 30.54 22.45 -2.89
N CYS A 409 29.35 23.07 -2.76
CA CYS A 409 29.22 24.54 -2.75
C CYS A 409 28.45 25.11 -1.56
N GLY A 410 27.91 24.25 -0.68
CA GLY A 410 27.14 24.66 0.50
C GLY A 410 25.78 25.28 0.21
N THR A 411 25.35 25.38 -1.05
CA THR A 411 24.03 25.95 -1.39
C THR A 411 22.92 24.99 -0.92
N PRO A 412 21.85 25.48 -0.26
CA PRO A 412 20.70 24.66 0.09
C PRO A 412 20.00 24.11 -1.15
N TYR A 413 19.64 22.83 -1.10
CA TYR A 413 18.93 22.15 -2.17
C TYR A 413 17.45 22.03 -1.85
N HIS A 414 16.64 22.74 -2.62
CA HIS A 414 15.20 22.74 -2.48
C HIS A 414 14.56 21.70 -3.42
N LEU A 415 14.24 20.53 -2.87
CA LEU A 415 13.62 19.42 -3.61
C LEU A 415 12.33 19.85 -4.32
N GLY A 416 11.57 20.78 -3.73
CA GLY A 416 10.32 21.31 -4.30
C GLY A 416 10.45 21.86 -5.73
N ASN A 417 11.68 22.17 -6.18
CA ASN A 417 11.96 22.65 -7.53
C ASN A 417 12.06 21.54 -8.58
N ASP A 418 12.22 20.29 -8.15
CA ASP A 418 12.45 19.13 -9.02
C ASP A 418 11.38 18.05 -8.80
N ASP A 419 10.92 17.86 -7.57
CA ASP A 419 9.82 16.94 -7.22
C ASP A 419 8.99 17.42 -6.01
N TRP A 420 8.07 16.58 -5.52
CA TRP A 420 7.27 16.87 -4.34
C TRP A 420 8.10 16.82 -3.04
N VAL A 421 7.98 17.85 -2.22
CA VAL A 421 8.61 17.97 -0.89
C VAL A 421 7.55 18.08 0.21
N VAL A 422 7.82 17.58 1.41
CA VAL A 422 6.91 17.70 2.57
C VAL A 422 7.18 19.03 3.28
N VAL A 423 6.12 19.78 3.60
CA VAL A 423 6.21 21.08 4.30
C VAL A 423 5.55 21.04 5.68
N ASP A 424 4.53 20.20 5.87
CA ASP A 424 3.92 19.95 7.17
C ASP A 424 3.57 18.47 7.29
N PHE A 425 3.83 17.90 8.46
CA PHE A 425 3.58 16.49 8.74
C PHE A 425 3.13 16.30 10.19
N LYS A 426 1.94 15.72 10.39
CA LYS A 426 1.42 15.45 11.74
C LYS A 426 0.49 14.26 11.80
N ARG A 427 0.40 13.66 12.99
CA ARG A 427 -0.60 12.64 13.34
C ARG A 427 -1.91 13.34 13.73
N GLU A 428 -3.02 12.88 13.16
CA GLU A 428 -4.39 13.35 13.46
C GLU A 428 -5.14 12.46 14.44
#